data_AF-A0A9D5XLL4-F1
#
_entry.id   AF-A0A9D5XLL4-F1
#
_cell.length_a   1.000
_cell.length_b   1.000
_cell.length_c   1.000
_cell.angle_alpha   90.00
_cell.angle_beta   90.00
_cell.angle_gamma   90.00
#
_symmetry.space_group_name_H-M   'P 1'
#
loop_
_entity.id
_entity.type
_entity.pdbx_description
1 polymer ?
#
loop_
_entity_poly.entity_id
_entity_poly.type
_entity_poly.pdbx_seq_one_letter_code
_entity_poly.pdbx_strand_id
1 'polypeptide(L)' 'MTSPSTPINLDKLRNAVQKFGSNTFTTAQVADDYQQGEGNLGDAGMQRFEELLRRHAALLGISPQPSSAGGDTVWMAV' A
#
# COMPACT_ATOMS: atom_id res chain seq x y z
N MET A 1 -0.82 -26.23 -11.55
CA MET A 1 0.37 -25.54 -11.02
C MET A 1 -0.12 -24.45 -10.09
N THR A 2 -0.07 -24.67 -8.78
CA THR A 2 -0.46 -23.68 -7.77
C THR A 2 0.70 -22.72 -7.58
N SER A 3 0.60 -21.52 -8.14
CA SER A 3 1.52 -20.43 -7.87
C SER A 3 1.60 -20.22 -6.35
N PRO A 4 2.79 -20.12 -5.73
CA PRO A 4 2.90 -19.63 -4.38
C PRO A 4 2.56 -18.13 -4.42
N SER A 5 1.27 -17.83 -4.46
CA SER A 5 0.76 -16.50 -4.19
C SER A 5 1.02 -16.29 -2.72
N THR A 6 2.19 -15.78 -2.36
CA THR A 6 2.46 -15.30 -1.00
C THR A 6 1.26 -14.42 -0.65
N PRO A 7 0.39 -14.84 0.28
CA PRO A 7 -0.83 -14.12 0.55
C PRO A 7 -0.38 -12.74 1.05
N ILE A 8 -0.91 -11.69 0.45
CA ILE A 8 -0.63 -10.35 0.95
C ILE A 8 -1.07 -10.34 2.42
N ASN A 9 -0.14 -10.11 3.33
CA ASN A 9 -0.38 -10.16 4.75
C ASN A 9 -1.09 -8.88 5.15
N LEU A 10 -2.43 -8.90 5.05
CA LEU A 10 -3.28 -7.76 5.40
C LEU A 10 -3.00 -7.24 6.82
N ASP A 11 -2.59 -8.10 7.75
CA ASP A 11 -2.23 -7.70 9.10
C ASP A 11 -0.95 -6.85 9.14
N LYS A 12 0.09 -7.25 8.39
CA LYS A 12 1.29 -6.41 8.20
C LYS A 12 0.95 -5.12 7.49
N LEU A 13 0.13 -5.18 6.44
CA LEU A 13 -0.30 -4.00 5.70
C LEU A 13 -1.04 -3.02 6.60
N ARG A 14 -1.93 -3.53 7.46
CA ARG A 14 -2.64 -2.74 8.46
C ARG A 14 -1.69 -2.13 9.46
N ASN A 15 -0.71 -2.87 9.97
CA ASN A 15 0.31 -2.32 10.87
C ASN A 15 1.13 -1.21 10.19
N ALA A 16 1.56 -1.43 8.94
CA ALA A 16 2.27 -0.43 8.15
C ALA A 16 1.42 0.83 7.94
N VAL A 17 0.17 0.68 7.50
CA VAL A 17 -0.78 1.78 7.34
C VAL A 17 -1.04 2.52 8.65
N GLN A 18 -1.29 1.79 9.74
CA GLN A 18 -1.52 2.37 11.07
C GLN A 18 -0.31 3.12 11.61
N LYS A 19 0.91 2.71 11.22
CA LYS A 19 2.15 3.41 11.57
C LYS A 19 2.21 4.81 10.96
N PHE A 20 1.64 5.01 9.77
CA PHE A 20 1.51 6.34 9.18
C PHE A 20 0.44 7.18 9.89
N GLY A 21 -0.57 6.55 10.50
CA GLY A 21 -1.59 7.24 11.29
C GLY A 21 -2.23 8.39 10.49
N SER A 22 -2.32 9.58 11.10
CA SER A 22 -2.89 10.77 10.46
C SER A 22 -1.99 11.44 9.41
N ASN A 23 -0.79 10.91 9.15
CA ASN A 23 0.07 11.43 8.10
C ASN A 23 -0.35 10.88 6.74
N THR A 24 -0.20 11.71 5.71
CA THR A 24 -0.29 11.27 4.31
C THR A 24 0.95 10.47 3.93
N PHE A 25 0.76 9.35 3.23
CA PHE A 25 1.83 8.48 2.76
C PHE A 25 1.58 8.02 1.32
N THR A 26 2.62 7.60 0.62
CA THR A 26 2.50 7.12 -0.76
C THR A 26 2.39 5.60 -0.83
N THR A 27 1.85 5.08 -1.94
CA THR A 27 1.84 3.63 -2.21
C THR A 27 3.26 3.05 -2.06
N ALA A 28 4.29 3.75 -2.53
CA ALA A 28 5.68 3.32 -2.41
C ALA A 28 6.14 3.24 -0.95
N GLN A 29 5.79 4.22 -0.10
CA GLN A 29 6.16 4.21 1.33
C GLN A 29 5.51 3.06 2.09
N VAL A 30 4.21 2.84 1.90
CA VAL A 30 3.53 1.72 2.57
C VAL A 30 4.00 0.37 2.02
N ALA A 31 4.34 0.29 0.73
CA ALA A 31 4.87 -0.91 0.13
C ALA A 31 6.27 -1.26 0.66
N ASP A 32 7.13 -0.26 0.85
CA ASP A 32 8.46 -0.41 1.46
C ASP A 32 8.35 -0.87 2.92
N ASP A 33 7.50 -0.22 3.72
CA ASP A 33 7.28 -0.59 5.13
C ASP A 33 6.65 -2.00 5.25
N TYR A 34 5.73 -2.34 4.35
CA TYR A 34 5.13 -3.66 4.24
C TYR A 34 6.14 -4.75 3.85
N GLN A 35 7.04 -4.47 2.91
CA GLN A 35 8.09 -5.39 2.46
C GLN A 35 9.24 -5.49 3.48
N GLN A 36 9.39 -4.55 4.42
CA GLN A 36 10.48 -4.53 5.40
C GLN A 36 11.88 -4.77 4.77
N GLY A 37 12.10 -4.29 3.54
CA GLY A 37 13.36 -4.48 2.81
C GLY A 37 13.50 -5.77 2.00
N GLU A 38 12.45 -6.58 1.81
CA GLU A 38 12.48 -7.80 0.94
C GLU A 38 12.50 -7.53 -0.57
N GLY A 39 12.74 -6.30 -0.99
CA GLY A 39 12.98 -5.94 -2.39
C GLY A 39 11.98 -4.91 -2.90
N ASN A 40 12.44 -4.07 -3.83
CA ASN A 40 11.61 -3.08 -4.48
C ASN A 40 10.56 -3.79 -5.34
N LEU A 41 9.28 -3.53 -5.08
CA LEU A 41 8.21 -3.91 -6.00
C LEU A 41 8.43 -3.09 -7.28
N GLY A 42 8.89 -3.74 -8.36
CA GLY A 42 8.98 -3.06 -9.66
C GLY A 42 7.61 -2.51 -10.10
N ASP A 43 7.55 -1.69 -11.15
CA ASP A 43 6.32 -1.01 -11.60
C ASP A 43 5.07 -1.89 -11.62
N ALA A 44 5.16 -3.11 -12.18
CA ALA A 44 4.03 -4.04 -12.22
C ALA A 44 3.59 -4.53 -10.83
N GLY A 45 4.52 -4.64 -9.88
CA GLY A 45 4.25 -4.93 -8.48
C GLY A 45 3.60 -3.75 -7.77
N MET A 46 4.07 -2.53 -8.01
CA MET A 46 3.46 -1.30 -7.47
C MET A 46 2.02 -1.13 -7.93
N GLN A 47 1.71 -1.34 -9.21
CA GLN A 47 0.34 -1.25 -9.73
C GLN A 47 -0.60 -2.25 -9.04
N ARG A 48 -0.19 -3.53 -8.93
CA ARG A 48 -0.99 -4.56 -8.25
C ARG A 48 -1.15 -4.27 -6.76
N PHE A 49 -0.10 -3.75 -6.13
CA PHE A 49 -0.13 -3.37 -4.72
C PHE A 49 -1.07 -2.18 -4.50
N GLU A 50 -1.05 -1.18 -5.39
CA GLU A 50 -1.99 -0.06 -5.36
C GLU A 50 -3.44 -0.54 -5.50
N GLU A 51 -3.73 -1.42 -6.46
CA GLU A 51 -5.07 -2.00 -6.63
C GLU A 51 -5.55 -2.74 -5.37
N LEU A 52 -4.65 -3.48 -4.72
CA LEU A 52 -4.94 -4.15 -3.46
C LEU A 52 -5.16 -3.14 -2.34
N LEU A 53 -4.34 -2.11 -2.23
CA LEU A 53 -4.51 -1.05 -1.25
C LEU A 53 -5.85 -0.35 -1.44
N ARG A 54 -6.24 -0.03 -2.69
CA ARG A 54 -7.54 0.55 -3.05
C ARG A 54 -8.69 -0.36 -2.68
N ARG A 55 -8.55 -1.66 -2.92
CA ARG A 55 -9.56 -2.66 -2.59
C ARG A 55 -9.76 -2.84 -1.09
N HIS A 56 -8.67 -2.75 -0.32
CA HIS A 56 -8.68 -2.87 1.13
C HIS A 56 -8.76 -1.53 1.85
N ALA A 57 -8.81 -0.42 1.12
CA ALA A 57 -8.78 0.94 1.67
C ALA A 57 -9.90 1.17 2.70
N ALA A 58 -11.12 0.76 2.34
CA ALA A 58 -12.28 0.83 3.21
C ALA A 58 -12.15 -0.01 4.51
N LEU A 59 -11.40 -1.12 4.46
CA LEU A 59 -11.16 -1.99 5.62
C LEU A 59 -10.02 -1.46 6.50
N LEU A 60 -9.05 -0.80 5.89
CA LEU A 60 -7.89 -0.22 6.55
C LEU A 60 -8.16 1.18 7.10
N GLY A 61 -9.31 1.78 6.75
CA GLY A 61 -9.64 3.15 7.11
C GLY A 61 -8.69 4.12 6.42
N ILE A 62 -8.40 3.92 5.14
CA ILE A 62 -7.60 4.85 4.33
C ILE A 62 -8.37 5.31 3.11
N SER A 63 -8.04 6.50 2.62
CA SER A 63 -8.58 7.04 1.39
C SER A 63 -7.47 7.47 0.45
N PRO A 64 -7.54 7.11 -0.85
CA PRO A 64 -6.64 7.65 -1.86
C PRO A 64 -7.01 9.11 -2.11
N GLN A 65 -6.04 10.00 -1.97
CA GLN A 65 -6.14 11.40 -2.35
C GLN A 65 -5.44 11.64 -3.69
N PRO A 66 -6.06 12.42 -4.59
CA PRO A 66 -5.40 12.85 -5.81
C PRO A 66 -4.23 13.76 -5.46
N SER A 67 -3.00 13.33 -5.70
CA SER A 67 -1.84 14.20 -5.59
C SER A 67 -1.84 15.21 -6.73
N SER A 68 -1.90 16.49 -6.38
CA SER A 68 -1.78 17.60 -7.34
C SER A 68 -0.45 17.61 -8.12
N ALA A 69 0.53 16.79 -7.72
CA ALA A 69 1.84 16.65 -8.35
C ALA A 69 1.90 15.64 -9.52
N GLY A 70 0.78 14.99 -9.89
CA GLY A 70 0.65 14.33 -11.19
C GLY A 70 1.44 13.04 -11.39
N GLY A 71 1.68 12.24 -10.35
CA GLY A 71 2.36 10.95 -10.51
C GLY A 71 2.15 9.91 -9.43
N ASP A 72 1.95 10.32 -8.17
CA ASP A 72 1.92 9.37 -7.05
C ASP A 72 0.59 9.43 -6.28
N THR A 73 -0.05 8.27 -6.07
CA THR A 73 -1.27 8.15 -5.26
C THR A 73 -0.91 8.32 -3.78
N VAL A 74 -1.32 9.45 -3.20
CA VAL A 74 -1.20 9.70 -1.77
C VAL A 74 -2.38 9.07 -1.05
N TRP A 75 -2.11 8.52 0.12
CA TRP A 75 -3.05 7.85 0.99
C TRP A 75 -3.11 8.59 2.31
N MET A 76 -4.31 8.70 2.85
CA MET A 76 -4.56 9.29 4.16
C MET A 76 -5.37 8.32 4.99
N ALA A 77 -4.95 8.05 6.24
CA ALA A 77 -5.82 7.36 7.17
C ALA A 77 -6.95 8.30 7.62
N VAL A 78 -8.17 7.77 7.65
CA VAL A 78 -9.41 8.47 8.01
C VAL A 78 -9.95 8.02 9.34
#